data_AF-A0A4Q0XM22-F1
#
_entry.id   AF-A0A4Q0XM22-F1
#
_cell.length_a   1.000
_cell.length_b   1.000
_cell.length_c   1.000
_cell.angle_alpha   90.00
_cell.angle_beta   90.00
_cell.angle_gamma   90.00
#
_symmetry.space_group_name_H-M   'P 1'
#
loop_
_entity.id
_entity.type
_entity.pdbx_description
1 polymer ?
#
loop_
_entity_poly.entity_id
_entity_poly.type
_entity_poly.pdbx_seq_one_letter_code
_entity_poly.pdbx_strand_id
1 'polypeptide(L)' 'MSDTPVNEEEAVSFEKKLENSKALLNKLIDPEITLSDSVEVYKAGMKELSEAQKLLEEAKLEFEELNK' A
#
# COMPACT_ATOMS: atom_id res chain seq x y z
N MET A 1 -10.59 -19.21 -23.55
CA MET A 1 -9.37 -19.66 -22.84
C MET A 1 -8.95 -18.46 -22.01
N SER A 2 -8.86 -18.68 -20.71
CA SER A 2 -8.97 -17.69 -19.63
C SER A 2 -7.92 -16.58 -19.70
N ASP A 3 -8.38 -15.36 -19.98
CA ASP A 3 -7.77 -14.15 -19.45
C ASP A 3 -7.68 -14.31 -17.94
N THR A 4 -6.48 -14.28 -17.37
CA THR A 4 -6.34 -14.04 -15.93
C THR A 4 -6.15 -12.53 -15.80
N PRO A 5 -7.18 -11.75 -15.46
CA PRO A 5 -6.98 -10.36 -15.15
C PRO A 5 -6.32 -10.31 -13.79
N VAL A 6 -5.43 -9.35 -13.57
CA VAL A 6 -5.11 -8.88 -12.22
C VAL A 6 -6.42 -8.80 -11.44
N ASN A 7 -6.51 -9.47 -10.29
CA ASN A 7 -7.71 -9.45 -9.47
C ASN A 7 -8.04 -7.97 -9.16
N GLU A 8 -9.11 -7.43 -9.76
CA GLU A 8 -9.45 -6.00 -9.66
C GLU A 8 -9.58 -5.55 -8.20
N GLU A 9 -9.97 -6.46 -7.30
CA GLU A 9 -10.04 -6.23 -5.86
C GLU A 9 -8.66 -5.96 -5.23
N GLU A 10 -7.61 -6.63 -5.70
CA GLU A 10 -6.23 -6.45 -5.21
C GLU A 10 -5.60 -5.16 -5.72
N ALA A 11 -5.88 -4.79 -6.98
CA ALA A 11 -5.46 -3.50 -7.53
C ALA A 11 -6.12 -2.33 -6.77
N VAL A 12 -7.42 -2.41 -6.54
CA VAL A 12 -8.15 -1.41 -5.73
C VAL A 12 -7.63 -1.38 -4.29
N SER A 13 -7.31 -2.54 -3.71
CA SER A 13 -6.69 -2.63 -2.38
C SER A 13 -5.32 -1.95 -2.33
N PHE A 14 -4.45 -2.19 -3.32
CA PHE A 14 -3.14 -1.54 -3.44
C PHE A 14 -3.26 -0.02 -3.55
N GLU A 15 -4.09 0.46 -4.49
CA GLU A 15 -4.28 1.90 -4.68
C GLU A 15 -4.79 2.58 -3.42
N LYS A 16 -5.73 1.93 -2.71
CA LYS A 16 -6.27 2.43 -1.45
C LYS A 16 -5.23 2.49 -0.34
N LYS A 17 -4.35 1.49 -0.23
CA LYS A 17 -3.23 1.50 0.72
C LYS A 17 -2.24 2.65 0.43
N LEU A 18 -1.98 2.90 -0.85
CA LEU A 18 -1.12 4.01 -1.27
C LEU A 18 -1.77 5.37 -0.97
N GLU A 19 -3.06 5.51 -1.19
CA GLU A 19 -3.82 6.71 -0.85
C GLU A 19 -3.84 6.96 0.67
N ASN A 20 -4.11 5.92 1.46
CA ASN A 20 -4.04 5.98 2.93
C ASN A 20 -2.64 6.40 3.42
N SER A 21 -1.59 5.85 2.82
CA SER A 21 -0.21 6.20 3.14
C SER A 21 0.09 7.67 2.87
N LYS A 22 -0.38 8.20 1.72
CA LYS A 22 -0.25 9.63 1.38
C LYS A 22 -1.01 10.52 2.37
N ALA A 23 -2.23 10.11 2.77
CA ALA A 23 -3.02 10.83 3.75
C ALA A 23 -2.33 10.88 5.12
N LEU A 24 -1.72 9.77 5.56
CA LEU A 24 -0.94 9.70 6.79
C LEU A 24 0.33 10.56 6.71
N LEU A 25 1.03 10.55 5.58
CA LEU A 25 2.18 11.44 5.36
C LEU A 25 1.78 12.91 5.46
N ASN A 26 0.65 13.31 4.87
CA ASN A 26 0.15 14.69 4.97
C ASN A 26 -0.13 15.10 6.41
N LYS A 27 -0.62 14.19 7.26
CA LYS A 27 -0.82 14.46 8.69
C LYS A 27 0.51 14.72 9.42
N LEU A 28 1.61 14.13 8.99
CA LEU A 28 2.94 14.39 9.59
C LEU A 28 3.47 15.80 9.27
N ILE A 29 2.90 16.46 8.25
CA ILE A 29 3.27 17.83 7.85
C ILE A 29 2.49 18.86 8.67
N ASP A 30 1.45 18.43 9.40
CA ASP A 30 0.66 19.29 10.28
C ASP A 30 1.53 19.84 11.42
N PRO A 31 1.73 21.17 11.52
CA PRO A 31 2.53 21.76 12.58
C PRO A 31 1.91 21.62 13.98
N GLU A 32 0.62 21.28 14.09
CA GLU A 32 -0.07 21.06 15.37
C GLU A 32 0.02 19.60 15.87
N ILE A 33 0.61 18.70 15.08
CA ILE A 33 0.73 17.28 15.49
C ILE A 33 1.61 17.13 16.73
N THR A 34 1.13 16.34 17.70
CA THR A 34 1.95 16.02 18.86
C THR A 34 3.02 14.98 18.51
N LEU A 35 4.10 14.92 19.29
CA LEU A 35 5.14 13.89 19.09
C LEU A 35 4.59 12.46 19.23
N SER A 36 3.62 12.24 20.11
CA SER A 36 3.00 10.93 20.28
C SER A 36 2.23 10.55 19.02
N ASP A 37 1.40 11.46 18.54
CA ASP A 37 0.57 11.24 17.36
C ASP A 37 1.43 11.08 16.10
N SER A 38 2.55 11.82 15.97
CA SER A 38 3.45 11.69 14.83
C SER A 38 4.11 10.32 14.76
N VAL A 39 4.45 9.71 15.90
CA VAL A 39 4.99 8.35 15.95
C VAL A 39 3.93 7.32 15.58
N GLU A 40 2.68 7.50 16.01
CA GLU A 40 1.57 6.61 15.65
C GLU A 40 1.24 6.69 14.16
N VAL A 41 1.11 7.91 13.62
CA VAL A 41 0.85 8.18 12.21
C VAL A 41 1.98 7.63 11.33
N TYR A 42 3.24 7.81 11.74
CA TYR A 42 4.38 7.23 11.03
C TYR A 42 4.33 5.70 10.98
N LYS A 43 4.08 5.05 12.12
CA LYS A 43 3.96 3.58 12.17
C LYS A 43 2.81 3.07 11.31
N ALA A 44 1.67 3.76 11.33
CA ALA A 44 0.52 3.43 10.49
C ALA A 44 0.87 3.56 8.99
N GLY A 45 1.52 4.66 8.59
CA GLY A 45 1.91 4.88 7.20
C GLY A 45 2.92 3.85 6.71
N MET A 46 3.88 3.47 7.55
CA MET A 46 4.83 2.40 7.23
C MET A 46 4.17 1.03 7.06
N LYS A 47 3.13 0.74 7.85
CA LYS A 47 2.36 -0.49 7.71
C LYS A 47 1.61 -0.53 6.37
N GLU A 48 0.90 0.54 6.02
CA GLU A 48 0.16 0.63 4.75
C GLU A 48 1.11 0.48 3.55
N LEU A 49 2.28 1.13 3.57
CA LEU A 49 3.29 1.01 2.51
C LEU A 49 3.87 -0.40 2.40
N SER A 50 4.14 -1.05 3.54
CA SER A 50 4.65 -2.43 3.56
C SER A 50 3.64 -3.42 2.97
N GLU A 51 2.36 -3.26 3.31
CA GLU A 51 1.29 -4.09 2.75
C GLU A 51 1.09 -3.83 1.26
N ALA A 52 1.19 -2.57 0.80
CA ALA A 52 1.16 -2.24 -0.62
C ALA A 52 2.34 -2.87 -1.38
N GLN A 53 3.54 -2.82 -0.82
CA GLN A 53 4.72 -3.44 -1.42
C GLN A 53 4.57 -4.96 -1.55
N LYS A 54 4.01 -5.61 -0.52
CA LYS A 54 3.75 -7.05 -0.55
C LYS A 54 2.81 -7.45 -1.69
N LEU A 55 1.72 -6.71 -1.90
CA LEU A 55 0.80 -6.94 -3.02
C LEU A 55 1.51 -6.83 -4.37
N LEU A 56 2.42 -5.88 -4.52
CA LEU A 56 3.20 -5.71 -5.76
C LEU A 56 4.17 -6.89 -5.99
N GLU A 57 4.82 -7.36 -4.92
CA GLU A 57 5.73 -8.51 -4.97
C GLU A 57 4.98 -9.80 -5.34
N GLU A 58 3.80 -10.03 -4.74
CA GLU A 58 2.93 -11.16 -5.06
C GLU A 58 2.49 -11.13 -6.53
N ALA A 59 1.98 -9.99 -7.02
CA ALA A 59 1.59 -9.84 -8.42
C ALA A 59 2.76 -10.05 -9.40
N LYS A 60 3.97 -9.62 -9.02
CA LYS A 60 5.17 -9.84 -9.83
C LYS A 60 5.54 -11.33 -9.88
N LEU A 61 5.48 -12.04 -8.75
CA LEU A 61 5.75 -13.47 -8.69
C LEU A 61 4.75 -14.27 -9.53
N GLU A 62 3.46 -13.96 -9.43
CA GLU A 62 2.42 -14.60 -10.26
C GLU A 62 2.69 -14.39 -11.76
N PHE A 63 3.06 -13.17 -12.15
CA PHE A 63 3.43 -12.88 -13.53
C PHE A 63 4.65 -13.68 -14.00
N GLU A 64 5.68 -13.82 -13.16
CA GLU A 64 6.87 -14.62 -13.47
C GLU A 64 6.53 -16.12 -13.60
N GLU A 65 5.61 -16.65 -12.80
CA GLU A 65 5.14 -18.04 -12.88
C GLU A 65 4.31 -18.32 -14.12
N LEU A 66 3.42 -17.39 -14.52
CA LEU A 66 2.57 -17.53 -15.71
C LEU A 66 3.35 -17.44 -17.03
N ASN A 67 4.51 -16.76 -17.04
CA ASN A 67 5.36 -16.61 -18.22
C ASN A 67 6.52 -17.62 -18.30
N LYS A 68 6.50 -18.64 -17.44
CA LYS A 68 7.52 -19.69 -17.35
C LYS A 68 7.19 -20.91 -18.21
#